data_AF-A0A837ZUZ8-F1
#
_entry.id   AF-A0A837ZUZ8-F1
#
_cell.length_a   1.000
_cell.length_b   1.000
_cell.length_c   1.000
_cell.angle_alpha   90.00
_cell.angle_beta   90.00
_cell.angle_gamma   90.00
#
_symmetry.space_group_name_H-M   'P 1'
#
loop_
_entity.id
_entity.type
_entity.pdbx_description
1 polymer ?
#
loop_
_entity_poly.entity_id
_entity_poly.type
_entity_poly.pdbx_seq_one_letter_code
_entity_poly.pdbx_strand_id
1 'polypeptide(L)' 'PVGSTGARLITTALYELERTDKSTALITMCAGGALSTGTIIERI' A
#
# COMPACT_ATOMS: atom_id res chain seq x y z
N PRO A 1 2.73 7.53 11.79
CA PRO A 1 3.52 6.95 12.90
C PRO A 1 4.36 5.76 12.38
N VAL A 2 5.52 5.51 12.98
CA VAL A 2 6.30 4.31 12.65
C VAL A 2 5.49 3.07 13.04
N GLY A 3 5.53 2.03 12.20
CA GLY A 3 4.75 0.79 12.40
C GLY A 3 3.34 0.80 11.80
N SER A 4 2.61 1.92 11.81
CA SER A 4 1.25 2.00 11.24
C SER A 4 1.17 2.57 9.83
N THR A 5 2.30 3.06 9.28
CA THR A 5 2.34 3.69 7.95
C THR A 5 1.95 2.70 6.84
N GLY A 6 2.37 1.44 6.93
CA GLY A 6 2.01 0.42 5.93
C GLY A 6 0.49 0.19 5.84
N ALA A 7 -0.19 0.05 6.98
CA ALA A 7 -1.64 -0.08 7.03
C ALA A 7 -2.35 1.15 6.41
N ARG A 8 -1.88 2.35 6.74
CA ARG A 8 -2.41 3.59 6.15
C ARG A 8 -2.23 3.62 4.62
N LEU A 9 -1.06 3.23 4.11
CA LEU A 9 -0.79 3.19 2.67
C LEU A 9 -1.70 2.19 1.95
N ILE A 10 -1.94 1.01 2.55
CA ILE A 10 -2.86 0.01 2.00
C ILE A 10 -4.29 0.57 1.94
N THR A 11 -4.78 1.19 3.02
CA THR A 11 -6.11 1.80 3.05
C THR A 11 -6.23 2.92 2.01
N THR A 12 -5.22 3.78 1.89
CA THR A 12 -5.21 4.82 0.85
C THR A 12 -5.21 4.24 -0.55
N ALA A 13 -4.43 3.18 -0.81
CA ALA A 13 -4.40 2.52 -2.11
C ALA A 13 -5.76 1.91 -2.48
N LEU A 14 -6.44 1.25 -1.53
CA LEU A 14 -7.78 0.69 -1.75
C LEU A 14 -8.79 1.77 -2.14
N TYR A 15 -8.85 2.88 -1.38
CA TYR A 15 -9.75 3.99 -1.71
C TYR A 15 -9.43 4.62 -3.07
N GLU A 16 -8.16 4.67 -3.44
CA GLU A 16 -7.76 5.20 -4.76
C GLU A 16 -8.14 4.25 -5.90
N LEU A 17 -8.06 2.92 -5.69
CA LEU A 17 -8.55 1.93 -6.64
C LEU A 17 -10.06 2.03 -6.85
N GLU A 18 -10.83 2.22 -5.77
CA GLU A 18 -12.28 2.45 -5.84
C GLU A 18 -12.61 3.75 -6.57
N ARG A 19 -11.93 4.86 -6.21
CA ARG A 19 -12.16 6.19 -6.80
C ARG A 19 -11.84 6.25 -8.29
N THR A 20 -10.85 5.48 -8.74
CA THR A 20 -10.36 5.50 -10.14
C THR A 20 -10.82 4.32 -10.99
N ASP A 21 -11.70 3.47 -10.44
CA ASP A 21 -12.15 2.22 -11.06
C ASP A 21 -11.00 1.34 -11.60
N LYS A 22 -9.97 1.16 -10.77
CA LYS A 22 -8.82 0.28 -11.07
C LYS A 22 -8.86 -0.98 -10.21
N SER A 23 -8.17 -2.03 -10.64
CA SER A 23 -8.19 -3.33 -9.97
C SER A 23 -6.96 -3.60 -9.10
N THR A 24 -5.75 -3.22 -9.51
CA THR A 24 -4.51 -3.65 -8.84
C THR A 24 -3.66 -2.46 -8.38
N ALA A 25 -3.09 -2.56 -7.18
CA ALA A 25 -2.10 -1.61 -6.66
C ALA A 25 -0.85 -2.31 -6.13
N LEU A 26 0.31 -1.67 -6.33
CA LEU A 26 1.58 -2.02 -5.70
C LEU A 26 1.90 -0.97 -4.63
N ILE A 27 2.16 -1.44 -3.42
CA ILE A 27 2.59 -0.62 -2.28
C ILE A 27 4.03 -1.01 -1.95
N THR A 28 4.92 -0.02 -1.86
CA THR A 28 6.30 -0.21 -1.39
C THR A 28 6.67 0.84 -0.36
N MET A 29 7.49 0.45 0.61
CA MET A 29 8.04 1.36 1.61
C MET A 29 9.41 0.89 2.08
N CYS A 30 10.28 1.85 2.42
CA CYS A 30 11.56 1.55 3.06
C CYS A 30 11.38 1.26 4.56
N ALA A 31 12.32 0.51 5.11
CA ALA A 31 12.48 0.27 6.53
C ALA A 31 13.95 0.39 6.93
N GLY A 32 14.22 0.59 8.23
CA GLY A 32 15.58 0.61 8.76
C GLY A 32 16.33 -0.69 8.44
N GLY A 33 17.66 -0.61 8.33
CA GLY A 33 18.51 -1.78 8.05
C GLY A 33 18.61 -2.13 6.55
N ALA A 34 18.42 -1.15 5.66
CA ALA A 34 18.45 -1.36 4.20
C ALA A 34 17.40 -2.37 3.70
N LEU A 35 16.22 -2.34 4.31
CA LEU A 35 15.11 -3.23 3.98
C LEU A 35 13.99 -2.48 3.25
N SER A 36 13.21 -3.23 2.47
CA SER A 36 12.00 -2.76 1.81
C SER A 36 10.97 -3.88 1.78
N THR A 37 9.70 -3.50 1.84
CA THR A 37 8.56 -4.40 1.66
C THR A 37 7.82 -4.00 0.39
N GLY A 38 7.41 -5.00 -0.40
CA GLY A 38 6.50 -4.83 -1.54
C GLY A 38 5.24 -5.66 -1.34
N THR A 39 4.08 -5.04 -1.47
CA THR A 39 2.76 -5.68 -1.34
C THR A 39 1.90 -5.34 -2.55
N ILE A 40 1.30 -6.35 -3.16
CA ILE A 40 0.30 -6.17 -4.23
C ILE A 40 -1.07 -6.47 -3.66
N ILE A 41 -2.06 -5.64 -3.97
CA ILE A 41 -3.47 -5.85 -3.64
C ILE A 41 -4.32 -5.82 -4.90
N GLU A 42 -5.40 -6.59 -4.90
CA GLU A 42 -6.45 -6.59 -5.92
C GLU A 42 -7.79 -6.20 -5.26
N ARG A 43 -8.52 -5.29 -5.90
CA ARG A 43 -9.86 -4.87 -5.50
C ARG A 43 -10.88 -5.83 -6.10
N ILE A 44 -11.74 -6.41 -5.25
CA ILE A 44 -12.85 -7.30 -5.59
C ILE A 44 -14.15 -6.50 -5.64
#